data_AF-A0A3M0ZPL5-F1
#
_entry.id   AF-A0A3M0ZPL5-F1
#
_cell.length_a   1.000
_cell.length_b   1.000
_cell.length_c   1.000
_cell.angle_alpha   90.00
_cell.angle_beta   90.00
_cell.angle_gamma   90.00
#
_symmetry.space_group_name_H-M   'P 1'
#
loop_
_entity.id
_entity.type
_entity.pdbx_description
1 polymer ?
#
loop_
_entity_poly.entity_id
_entity_poly.type
_entity_poly.pdbx_seq_one_letter_code
_entity_poly.pdbx_strand_id
1 'polypeptide(L)'
;MGNNTGKAKRNSSNSKRAKAKDSGDFPAEITTSSDLEKFLTEIRDKMSDGTSAPIYSLSSLRYLLNLPNIYDILDENNREIARDIWLRLKQSGFHVKAPPMLFDSSEQVGGS
;
A
#
# COMPACT_ATOMS: atom_id res chain seq x y z
N MET A 1 5.06 46.78 -44.91
CA MET A 1 5.63 46.16 -43.70
C MET A 1 4.50 45.92 -42.73
N GLY A 2 4.23 44.65 -42.41
CA GLY A 2 2.94 44.18 -41.91
C GLY A 2 2.71 44.34 -40.41
N ASN A 3 1.46 44.63 -40.06
CA ASN A 3 0.87 44.42 -38.73
C ASN A 3 0.10 43.09 -38.76
N ASN A 4 0.27 42.23 -37.74
CA ASN A 4 -0.83 41.67 -36.93
C ASN A 4 -0.44 40.41 -36.13
N THR A 5 -0.83 40.47 -34.85
CA THR A 5 -1.44 39.41 -34.02
C THR A 5 -0.78 38.03 -33.93
N GLY A 6 -0.19 37.77 -32.76
CA GLY A 6 0.08 36.43 -32.25
C GLY A 6 -0.20 36.34 -30.74
N LYS A 7 -1.48 36.46 -30.33
CA LYS A 7 -1.92 35.97 -29.02
C LYS A 7 -2.26 34.48 -29.15
N ALA A 8 -1.41 33.64 -28.57
CA ALA A 8 -1.59 32.20 -28.38
C ALA A 8 -0.80 31.85 -27.10
N LYS A 9 -1.18 30.95 -26.20
CA LYS A 9 -2.36 30.11 -26.00
C LYS A 9 -2.23 29.64 -24.55
N ARG A 10 -3.37 29.51 -23.87
CA ARG A 10 -3.54 29.05 -22.49
C ARG A 10 -2.77 27.74 -22.26
N ASN A 11 -1.91 27.69 -21.24
CA ASN A 11 -1.56 26.45 -20.55
C ASN A 11 -1.97 26.58 -19.08
N SER A 12 -3.26 26.33 -18.88
CA SER A 12 -3.86 25.93 -17.61
C SER A 12 -3.27 24.57 -17.21
N SER A 13 -2.10 24.61 -16.57
CA SER A 13 -1.58 23.47 -15.81
C SER A 13 -2.39 23.36 -14.53
N ASN A 14 -3.58 22.79 -14.69
CA ASN A 14 -4.46 22.33 -13.63
C ASN A 14 -3.76 21.19 -12.89
N SER A 15 -2.78 21.55 -12.06
CA SER A 15 -2.18 20.66 -11.07
C SER A 15 -3.23 20.47 -9.97
N LYS A 16 -4.20 19.58 -10.24
CA LYS A 16 -4.96 18.90 -9.21
C LYS A 16 -3.94 18.10 -8.41
N ARG A 17 -3.31 18.75 -7.42
CA ARG A 17 -2.72 18.06 -6.28
C ARG A 17 -3.82 17.16 -5.77
N ALA A 18 -3.66 15.86 -6.00
CA ALA A 18 -4.41 14.84 -5.33
C ALA A 18 -4.39 15.22 -3.84
N LYS A 19 -5.55 15.52 -3.29
CA LYS A 19 -5.69 15.56 -1.83
C LYS A 19 -5.38 14.14 -1.39
N ALA A 20 -4.14 13.90 -0.99
CA ALA A 20 -3.82 12.81 -0.10
C ALA A 20 -4.74 13.01 1.09
N LYS A 21 -5.81 12.20 1.12
CA LYS A 21 -6.72 12.11 2.25
C LYS A 21 -5.88 11.45 3.33
N ASP A 22 -5.14 12.29 4.04
CA ASP A 22 -4.46 11.94 5.27
C ASP A 22 -5.54 11.64 6.29
N SER A 23 -5.93 10.38 6.34
CA SER A 23 -6.86 9.84 7.30
C SER A 23 -6.49 8.38 7.37
N GLY A 24 -6.09 7.90 8.55
CA GLY A 24 -5.85 6.47 8.82
C GLY A 24 -7.12 5.64 8.72
N ASP A 25 -7.92 5.86 7.69
CA ASP A 25 -9.15 5.18 7.37
C ASP A 25 -8.81 3.98 6.49
N PHE A 26 -9.29 2.81 6.87
CA PHE A 26 -9.15 1.64 6.01
C PHE A 26 -10.02 1.86 4.77
N PRO A 27 -9.57 1.44 3.58
CA PRO A 27 -10.41 1.51 2.39
C PRO A 27 -11.70 0.74 2.65
N ALA A 28 -12.83 1.41 2.44
CA ALA A 28 -14.16 0.89 2.70
C ALA A 28 -14.49 -0.37 1.89
N GLU A 29 -13.83 -0.56 0.74
CA GLU A 29 -13.95 -1.75 -0.08
C GLU A 29 -12.61 -2.08 -0.76
N ILE A 30 -12.11 -3.29 -0.54
CA ILE A 30 -11.04 -3.89 -1.34
C ILE A 30 -11.64 -5.14 -1.97
N THR A 31 -12.05 -5.00 -3.23
CA THR A 31 -12.76 -6.06 -3.95
C THR A 31 -11.91 -6.65 -5.07
N THR A 32 -10.84 -5.98 -5.49
CA THR A 32 -9.98 -6.39 -6.60
C THR A 32 -8.51 -6.50 -6.19
N SER A 33 -7.74 -7.33 -6.90
CA SER A 33 -6.27 -7.42 -6.73
C SER A 33 -5.59 -6.06 -6.92
N SER A 34 -6.02 -5.26 -7.91
CA SER A 34 -5.42 -3.94 -8.16
C SER A 34 -5.66 -2.96 -7.00
N ASP A 35 -6.81 -3.05 -6.32
CA ASP A 35 -7.08 -2.20 -5.15
C ASP A 35 -6.24 -2.63 -3.94
N LEU A 36 -6.06 -3.94 -3.79
CA LEU A 36 -5.16 -4.51 -2.78
C LEU A 36 -3.71 -4.05 -3.01
N GLU A 37 -3.22 -4.14 -4.25
CA GLU A 37 -1.86 -3.74 -4.63
C GLU A 37 -1.59 -2.27 -4.31
N LYS A 38 -2.52 -1.37 -4.68
CA LYS A 38 -2.41 0.06 -4.41
C LYS A 38 -2.32 0.33 -2.92
N PHE A 39 -3.17 -0.33 -2.14
CA PHE A 39 -3.22 -0.11 -0.69
C PHE A 39 -1.99 -0.69 0.02
N LEU A 40 -1.53 -1.88 -0.36
CA LEU A 40 -0.28 -2.47 0.13
C LEU A 40 0.92 -1.59 -0.22
N THR A 41 0.98 -1.09 -1.46
CA THR A 41 2.03 -0.17 -1.91
C THR A 41 2.00 1.13 -1.10
N GLU A 42 0.82 1.71 -0.86
CA GLU A 42 0.69 2.91 -0.03
C GLU A 42 1.21 2.69 1.39
N ILE A 43 0.91 1.55 2.01
CA ILE A 43 1.44 1.21 3.35
C ILE A 43 2.96 1.10 3.31
N ARG A 44 3.50 0.36 2.33
CA ARG A 44 4.95 0.14 2.18
C ARG A 44 5.70 1.45 1.97
N ASP A 45 5.16 2.33 1.14
CA ASP A 45 5.75 3.62 0.81
C ASP A 45 5.70 4.53 2.05
N LYS A 46 4.57 4.62 2.77
CA LYS A 46 4.49 5.37 4.04
C LYS A 46 5.41 4.83 5.13
N MET A 47 5.66 3.51 5.17
CA MET A 47 6.66 2.92 6.08
C MET A 47 8.08 3.33 5.70
N SER A 48 8.39 3.34 4.39
CA SER A 48 9.71 3.71 3.89
C SER A 48 9.99 5.20 4.11
N ASP A 49 8.97 6.04 3.97
CA ASP A 49 9.04 7.48 4.22
C ASP A 49 9.04 7.83 5.72
N GLY A 50 8.80 6.86 6.61
CA GLY A 50 8.65 7.08 8.05
C GLY A 50 7.43 7.91 8.44
N THR A 51 6.45 8.03 7.53
CA THR A 51 5.22 8.81 7.73
C THR A 51 4.07 7.97 8.31
N SER A 52 4.18 6.64 8.26
CA SER A 52 3.25 5.71 8.94
C SER A 52 3.85 5.17 10.22
N ALA A 53 3.08 5.24 11.32
CA ALA A 53 3.41 4.53 12.55
C ALA A 53 3.37 3.01 12.30
N PRO A 54 4.35 2.22 12.78
CA PRO A 54 4.36 0.76 12.59
C PRO A 54 3.06 0.05 13.04
N ILE A 55 2.40 0.56 14.08
CA ILE A 55 1.11 0.03 14.55
C ILE A 55 -0.01 0.18 13.52
N TYR A 56 -0.01 1.26 12.73
CA TYR A 56 -0.96 1.47 11.65
C TYR A 56 -0.72 0.42 10.57
N SER A 57 0.52 0.26 10.11
CA SER A 57 0.88 -0.75 9.12
C SER A 57 0.54 -2.17 9.55
N LEU A 58 0.75 -2.52 10.83
CA LEU A 58 0.34 -3.81 11.39
C LEU A 58 -1.18 -3.98 11.39
N SER A 59 -1.91 -2.93 11.78
CA SER A 59 -3.38 -2.96 11.81
C SER A 59 -3.97 -3.09 10.41
N SER A 60 -3.39 -2.39 9.44
CA SER A 60 -3.74 -2.50 8.01
C SER A 60 -3.47 -3.88 7.47
N LEU A 61 -2.28 -4.43 7.71
CA LEU A 61 -1.97 -5.79 7.29
C LEU A 61 -2.96 -6.78 7.92
N ARG A 62 -3.23 -6.67 9.22
CA ARG A 62 -4.23 -7.53 9.90
C ARG A 62 -5.62 -7.40 9.28
N TYR A 63 -6.08 -6.20 8.96
CA TYR A 63 -7.37 -5.98 8.33
C TYR A 63 -7.45 -6.71 6.98
N LEU A 64 -6.44 -6.53 6.12
CA LEU A 64 -6.37 -7.16 4.80
C LEU A 64 -6.40 -8.68 4.87
N LEU A 65 -5.58 -9.25 5.74
CA LEU A 65 -5.46 -10.69 5.91
C LEU A 65 -6.73 -11.34 6.50
N ASN A 66 -7.68 -10.54 6.99
CA ASN A 66 -8.97 -11.01 7.48
C ASN A 66 -10.14 -10.68 6.52
N LEU A 67 -9.87 -10.14 5.33
CA LEU A 67 -10.92 -9.90 4.34
C LEU A 67 -11.51 -11.23 3.85
N PRO A 68 -12.84 -11.33 3.65
CA PRO A 68 -13.49 -12.58 3.25
C PRO A 68 -13.05 -13.08 1.87
N ASN A 69 -12.68 -12.16 0.98
CA ASN A 69 -12.22 -12.41 -0.39
C ASN A 69 -10.69 -12.43 -0.53
N ILE A 70 -9.92 -12.39 0.57
CA ILE A 70 -8.46 -12.22 0.50
C ILE A 70 -7.78 -13.30 -0.35
N TYR A 71 -8.22 -14.55 -0.24
CA TYR A 71 -7.64 -15.66 -1.01
C TYR A 71 -7.89 -15.55 -2.52
N ASP A 72 -8.94 -14.84 -2.93
CA ASP A 72 -9.28 -14.63 -4.34
C ASP A 72 -8.49 -13.47 -4.95
N ILE A 73 -8.11 -12.47 -4.14
CA ILE A 73 -7.45 -11.23 -4.61
C ILE A 73 -5.96 -11.17 -4.29
N LEU A 74 -5.46 -12.04 -3.41
CA LEU A 74 -4.05 -12.12 -3.03
C LEU A 74 -3.27 -12.98 -4.04
N ASP A 75 -2.84 -12.35 -5.13
CA ASP A 75 -1.88 -12.94 -6.06
C ASP A 75 -0.44 -12.91 -5.53
N GLU A 76 0.49 -13.48 -6.30
CA GLU A 76 1.91 -13.56 -5.97
C GLU A 76 2.52 -12.18 -5.67
N ASN A 77 2.25 -11.19 -6.51
CA ASN A 77 2.81 -9.85 -6.38
C ASN A 77 2.30 -9.16 -5.12
N ASN A 78 1.00 -9.23 -4.85
CA ASN A 78 0.40 -8.71 -3.62
C ASN A 78 0.94 -9.42 -2.38
N ARG A 79 1.16 -10.74 -2.47
CA ARG A 79 1.77 -11.53 -1.38
C ARG A 79 3.20 -11.07 -1.09
N GLU A 80 4.02 -10.84 -2.11
CA GLU A 80 5.38 -10.33 -1.95
C GLU A 80 5.41 -8.96 -1.25
N ILE A 81 4.53 -8.04 -1.65
CA ILE A 81 4.43 -6.71 -1.02
C ILE A 81 3.97 -6.84 0.45
N ALA A 82 2.95 -7.65 0.72
CA ALA A 82 2.47 -7.91 2.07
C ALA A 82 3.54 -8.57 2.95
N ARG A 83 4.36 -9.46 2.38
CA ARG A 83 5.50 -10.08 3.04
C ARG A 83 6.59 -9.07 3.38
N ASP A 84 6.95 -8.17 2.47
CA ASP A 84 7.91 -7.08 2.74
C ASP A 84 7.44 -6.20 3.92
N ILE A 85 6.15 -5.80 3.93
CA ILE A 85 5.55 -5.06 5.04
C ILE A 85 5.69 -5.84 6.35
N TRP A 86 5.38 -7.14 6.35
CA TRP A 86 5.51 -7.96 7.55
C TRP A 86 6.96 -8.05 8.05
N LEU A 87 7.93 -8.25 7.16
CA LEU A 87 9.35 -8.32 7.51
C LEU A 87 9.85 -6.99 8.09
N ARG A 88 9.41 -5.85 7.56
CA ARG A 88 9.73 -4.53 8.12
C ARG A 88 9.11 -4.31 9.50
N LEU A 89 7.90 -4.82 9.73
CA LEU A 89 7.29 -4.81 11.06
C LEU A 89 8.10 -5.64 12.07
N LYS A 90 8.60 -6.81 11.65
CA LYS A 90 9.52 -7.62 12.48
C LYS A 90 10.81 -6.86 12.80
N GLN A 91 11.42 -6.22 11.82
CA GLN A 91 12.62 -5.39 12.01
C GLN A 91 12.37 -4.19 12.93
N SER A 92 11.14 -3.67 12.95
CA SER A 92 10.72 -2.59 13.84
C SER A 92 10.50 -3.05 15.29
N GLY A 93 10.76 -4.33 15.61
CA GLY A 93 10.64 -4.88 16.97
C GLY A 93 9.27 -5.51 17.29
N PHE A 94 8.37 -5.70 16.30
CA PHE A 94 7.10 -6.35 16.56
C PHE A 94 7.26 -7.87 16.68
N HIS A 95 6.74 -8.42 17.77
CA HIS A 95 6.73 -9.87 18.02
C HIS A 95 5.40 -10.47 17.57
N VAL A 96 5.13 -10.37 16.26
CA VAL A 96 3.94 -10.94 15.63
C VAL A 96 4.26 -12.28 14.96
N LYS A 97 3.29 -13.19 14.96
CA LYS A 97 3.38 -14.48 14.25
C LYS A 97 3.36 -14.24 12.74
N ALA A 98 4.07 -15.08 12.00
CA ALA A 98 4.05 -15.09 10.54
C ALA A 98 2.66 -15.56 10.07
N PRO A 99 1.94 -14.77 9.25
CA PRO A 99 0.69 -15.22 8.67
C PRO A 99 0.95 -16.34 7.67
N PRO A 100 0.35 -17.53 7.84
CA PRO A 100 0.62 -18.67 6.95
C PRO A 100 0.31 -18.40 5.48
N MET A 101 -0.56 -17.42 5.17
CA MET A 101 -0.87 -17.06 3.78
C MET A 101 0.26 -16.29 3.09
N LEU A 102 1.18 -15.68 3.86
CA LEU A 102 2.29 -14.88 3.31
C LEU A 102 3.60 -15.66 3.18
N PHE A 103 3.67 -16.84 3.78
CA PHE A 103 4.88 -17.64 3.87
C PHE A 103 4.57 -19.08 3.52
N ASP A 104 5.34 -19.66 2.61
CA ASP A 104 5.21 -21.07 2.29
C ASP A 104 5.50 -21.94 3.52
N SER A 105 4.97 -23.16 3.52
CA SER A 105 5.15 -24.10 4.64
C SER A 105 6.62 -24.40 4.94
N SER A 106 7.52 -24.20 3.96
CA SER A 106 8.97 -24.32 4.10
C SER A 106 9.65 -23.13 4.78
N GLU A 107 8.97 -21.98 4.88
CA GLU A 107 9.53 -20.72 5.38
C GLU A 107 9.13 -20.41 6.82
N GLN A 108 8.29 -21.24 7.44
CA GLN A 108 7.92 -21.14 8.86
C GLN A 108 9.03 -21.57 9.83
N VAL A 109 10.27 -21.72 9.35
CA VAL A 109 11.43 -22.13 10.15
C VAL A 109 12.13 -20.88 10.71
N GLY A 110 11.59 -20.32 11.80
CA GLY A 110 12.22 -19.15 12.42
C GLY A 110 11.58 -18.62 13.70
N GLY A 111 10.80 -19.44 14.41
CA GLY A 111 10.28 -19.12 15.74
C GLY A 111 10.76 -20.15 16.75
N SER A 112 11.97 -19.96 17.27
CA SER A 112 12.45 -20.60 18.51
C SER A 112 12.61 -19.54 19.58
#